data_AF-A0A7Y4Z6Y3-F1
#
_entry.id   AF-A0A7Y4Z6Y3-F1
#
_cell.length_a   1.000
_cell.length_b   1.000
_cell.length_c   1.000
_cell.angle_alpha   90.00
_cell.angle_beta   90.00
_cell.angle_gamma   90.00
#
_symmetry.space_group_name_H-M   'P 1'
#
loop_
_entity.id
_entity.type
_entity.pdbx_description
1 polymer ?
#
loop_
_entity_poly.entity_id
_entity_poly.type
_entity_poly.pdbx_seq_one_letter_code
_entity_poly.pdbx_strand_id
1 'polypeptide(L)' 'KAAADLFSKAVSRVRQPIESFFNWLEEKTGIQRASKVRSTNGLLVHVFGRLAVAFMYLFFNP' A
#
# COMPACT_ATOMS: atom_id res chain seq x y z
N LYS A 1 9.28 -27.57 16.99
CA LYS A 1 9.67 -26.14 16.99
C LYS A 1 10.19 -25.71 15.60
N ALA A 2 11.23 -26.37 15.07
CA ALA A 2 11.78 -26.11 13.73
C ALA A 2 10.75 -26.02 12.57
N ALA A 3 9.75 -26.90 12.53
CA ALA A 3 8.70 -26.84 11.49
C ALA A 3 7.82 -25.57 11.56
N ALA A 4 7.52 -25.09 12.77
CA ALA A 4 6.76 -23.86 12.98
C ALA A 4 7.59 -22.61 12.62
N ASP A 5 8.90 -22.65 12.88
CA ASP A 5 9.83 -21.58 12.52
C ASP A 5 10.00 -21.47 11.00
N LEU A 6 10.12 -22.61 10.31
CA LEU A 6 10.15 -22.69 8.84
C LEU A 6 8.85 -22.16 8.22
N PHE A 7 7.70 -22.56 8.76
CA PHE A 7 6.39 -22.07 8.33
C PHE A 7 6.28 -20.55 8.54
N SER A 8 6.63 -20.05 9.72
CA SER A 8 6.61 -18.62 10.03
C SER A 8 7.51 -17.82 9.09
N LYS A 9 8.70 -18.33 8.78
CA LYS A 9 9.63 -17.70 7.83
C LYS A 9 9.08 -17.65 6.40
N ALA A 10 8.42 -18.72 5.97
CA ALA A 10 7.76 -18.75 4.67
C ALA A 10 6.64 -17.70 4.58
N VAL A 11 5.79 -17.63 5.62
CA VAL A 11 4.70 -16.63 5.68
C VAL A 11 5.25 -15.20 5.73
N SER A 12 6.31 -14.94 6.51
CA SER A 12 6.93 -13.61 6.58
C SER A 12 7.54 -13.18 5.26
N ARG A 13 8.19 -14.09 4.51
CA ARG A 13 8.73 -13.78 3.17
C ARG A 13 7.66 -13.28 2.20
N VAL A 14 6.44 -13.79 2.30
CA VAL A 14 5.32 -13.33 1.45
C VAL A 14 4.77 -11.99 1.92
N ARG A 15 4.76 -11.71 3.23
CA ARG A 15 4.26 -10.45 3.80
C ARG A 15 5.16 -9.24 3.54
N GLN A 16 6.48 -9.42 3.66
CA GLN A 16 7.46 -8.33 3.50
C GLN A 16 7.31 -7.50 2.21
N PRO A 17 7.15 -8.09 1.00
CA PRO A 17 6.94 -7.30 -0.21
C PRO A 17 5.58 -6.56 -0.22
N ILE A 18 4.54 -7.14 0.38
CA ILE A 18 3.21 -6.51 0.49
C ILE A 18 3.31 -5.27 1.40
N GLU A 19 3.94 -5.43 2.58
CA GLU A 19 4.18 -4.34 3.53
C GLU A 19 5.04 -3.23 2.90
N SER A 20 6.10 -3.61 2.18
CA SER A 20 6.98 -2.65 1.50
C SER A 20 6.23 -1.86 0.42
N PHE A 21 5.40 -2.53 -0.37
CA PHE A 21 4.59 -1.89 -1.41
C PHE A 21 3.57 -0.90 -0.82
N PHE A 22 2.81 -1.31 0.20
CA PHE A 22 1.82 -0.41 0.81
C PHE A 22 2.47 0.75 1.56
N ASN A 23 3.64 0.54 2.17
CA ASN A 23 4.40 1.62 2.79
C ASN A 23 4.86 2.65 1.75
N TRP A 24 5.41 2.20 0.62
CA TRP A 24 5.79 3.08 -0.48
C TRP A 24 4.59 3.85 -1.03
N LEU A 25 3.45 3.17 -1.22
CA LEU A 25 2.21 3.78 -1.70
C LEU A 25 1.74 4.89 -0.75
N GLU A 26 1.77 4.64 0.56
CA GLU A 26 1.40 5.64 1.56
C GLU A 26 2.38 6.81 1.59
N GLU A 27 3.69 6.55 1.55
CA GLU A 27 4.70 7.61 1.59
C GLU A 27 4.58 8.57 0.41
N LYS A 28 4.37 8.03 -0.81
CA LYS A 28 4.31 8.84 -2.03
C LYS A 28 2.98 9.53 -2.24
N THR A 29 1.88 8.94 -1.76
CA THR A 29 0.53 9.43 -2.08
C THR A 29 -0.28 9.88 -0.88
N GLY A 30 0.01 9.40 0.32
CA GLY A 30 -0.79 9.66 1.53
C GLY A 30 -2.21 9.10 1.45
N ILE A 31 -2.37 7.91 0.87
CA ILE A 31 -3.66 7.26 0.60
C ILE A 31 -4.47 6.95 1.87
N GLN A 32 -3.84 6.70 3.02
CA GLN A 32 -4.50 6.40 4.29
C GLN A 32 -5.22 7.61 4.89
N ARG A 33 -4.97 8.83 4.40
CA ARG A 33 -5.79 10.01 4.72
C ARG A 33 -7.26 9.84 4.29
N ALA A 34 -7.55 8.85 3.43
CA ALA A 34 -8.89 8.37 3.12
C ALA A 34 -9.74 8.08 4.36
N SER A 35 -9.13 7.62 5.46
CA SER A 35 -9.83 7.36 6.74
C SER A 35 -10.56 8.58 7.33
N LYS A 36 -10.19 9.80 6.92
CA LYS A 36 -10.80 11.05 7.39
C LYS A 36 -11.95 11.52 6.48
N VAL A 37 -12.16 10.88 5.33
CA VAL A 37 -13.18 11.27 4.36
C VAL A 37 -14.53 10.68 4.75
N ARG A 38 -15.53 11.54 4.96
CA ARG A 38 -16.85 11.12 5.49
C ARG A 38 -17.90 10.77 4.44
N SER A 39 -17.67 11.13 3.17
CA SER A 39 -18.59 10.87 2.07
C SER A 39 -18.02 9.80 1.14
N THR A 40 -18.84 8.83 0.74
CA THR A 40 -18.45 7.78 -0.21
C THR A 40 -17.96 8.35 -1.54
N ASN A 41 -18.63 9.38 -2.07
CA ASN A 41 -18.21 10.03 -3.32
C ASN A 41 -16.83 10.71 -3.14
N GLY A 42 -16.64 11.39 -2.01
CA GLY A 42 -15.34 11.99 -1.68
C GLY A 42 -14.24 10.95 -1.51
N LEU A 43 -14.57 9.79 -0.95
CA LEU A 43 -13.64 8.68 -0.75
C LEU A 43 -13.19 8.11 -2.10
N LEU A 44 -14.12 7.88 -3.03
CA LEU A 44 -13.80 7.40 -4.37
C LEU A 44 -12.86 8.35 -5.11
N VAL A 45 -13.18 9.65 -5.14
CA VAL A 45 -12.32 10.66 -5.78
C VAL A 45 -10.94 10.71 -5.11
N HIS A 46 -10.87 10.60 -3.79
CA HIS A 46 -9.60 10.57 -3.06
C HIS A 46 -8.75 9.37 -3.46
N VAL A 47 -9.32 8.15 -3.41
CA VAL A 47 -8.59 6.91 -3.71
C VAL A 47 -8.10 6.90 -5.15
N PHE A 48 -8.98 7.18 -6.13
CA PHE A 48 -8.58 7.21 -7.53
C PHE A 48 -7.56 8.32 -7.84
N GLY A 49 -7.69 9.48 -7.19
CA GLY A 49 -6.70 10.55 -7.32
C GLY A 49 -5.33 10.15 -6.77
N ARG A 50 -5.26 9.48 -5.61
CA ARG A 50 -4.00 8.99 -5.05
C ARG A 50 -3.39 7.88 -5.91
N LEU A 51 -4.20 6.97 -6.43
CA LEU A 51 -3.72 5.93 -7.37
C LEU A 51 -3.15 6.53 -8.65
N ALA A 52 -3.78 7.57 -9.22
CA ALA A 52 -3.24 8.28 -10.38
C ALA A 52 -1.87 8.88 -10.08
N VAL A 53 -1.68 9.47 -8.90
CA VAL A 53 -0.37 9.99 -8.45
C VAL A 53 0.66 8.87 -8.30
N ALA A 54 0.29 7.71 -7.74
CA ALA A 54 1.19 6.55 -7.65
C ALA A 54 1.69 6.11 -9.04
N PHE A 55 0.78 6.01 -10.02
CA PHE A 55 1.16 5.67 -11.38
C PHE A 55 2.05 6.72 -12.02
N MET A 56 1.76 8.02 -11.85
CA MET A 56 2.63 9.09 -12.34
C MET A 56 4.04 8.99 -11.75
N TYR A 57 4.19 8.65 -10.46
CA TYR A 57 5.50 8.41 -9.86
C TYR A 57 6.26 7.25 -10.55
N LEU A 58 5.58 6.15 -10.87
CA LEU A 58 6.22 5.02 -11.56
C LEU A 58 6.62 5.32 -13.00
N PHE A 59 5.84 6.13 -13.71
CA PHE A 59 6.10 6.46 -15.11
C PHE A 59 7.14 7.57 -15.29
N PHE A 60 7.16 8.58 -14.41
CA PHE A 60 7.99 9.78 -14.58
C PHE A 60 9.23 9.82 -13.69
N ASN A 61 9.39 8.87 -12.77
CA ASN A 61 10.55 8.76 -11.91
C ASN A 61 11.02 7.29 -11.87
N PRO A 62 11.82 6.85 -12.87
CA PRO A 62 12.38 5.49 -12.90
C PRO A 62 13.29 5.22 -11.69
#